data_AF-R6X3B4-F1
#
_entry.id   AF-R6X3B4-F1
#
_cell.length_a   1.000
_cell.length_b   1.000
_cell.length_c   1.000
_cell.angle_alpha   90.00
_cell.angle_beta   90.00
_cell.angle_gamma   90.00
#
_symmetry.space_group_name_H-M   'P 1'
#
loop_
_entity.id
_entity.type
_entity.pdbx_description
1 polymer ?
#
loop_
_entity_poly.entity_id
_entity_poly.type
_entity_poly.pdbx_seq_one_letter_code
_entity_poly.pdbx_strand_id
1 'polypeptide(L)'
;MLSDSTFDLLESIAKKHGDGDFSSTTESERKVLDQVNAAIADGDVELYPMKALLAASNDWSTGLITRMGLYKNILLEGIGKGALAPENEYAWEWIAAAATNNDPEEFIDDKTLYYDLLSSAAESGITVALDIMDRIWEPENIIEED
;
A
#
# COMPACT_ATOMS: atom_id res chain seq x y z
N MET A 1 5.32 15.63 0.59
CA MET A 1 4.72 15.28 1.89
C MET A 1 3.33 15.88 1.97
N LEU A 2 2.32 15.11 2.36
CA LEU A 2 0.95 15.60 2.54
C LEU A 2 0.85 16.56 3.73
N SER A 3 -0.14 17.44 3.71
CA SER A 3 -0.39 18.37 4.82
C SER A 3 -1.08 17.67 5.99
N ASP A 4 -0.90 18.16 7.21
CA ASP A 4 -1.64 17.68 8.40
C ASP A 4 -3.16 17.70 8.16
N SER A 5 -3.65 18.74 7.47
CA SER A 5 -5.08 18.85 7.13
C SER A 5 -5.60 17.73 6.21
N THR A 6 -4.71 17.12 5.42
CA THR A 6 -5.04 15.94 4.59
C THR A 6 -5.17 14.70 5.46
N PHE A 7 -4.28 14.53 6.44
CA PHE A 7 -4.33 13.41 7.39
C PHE A 7 -5.52 13.52 8.35
N ASP A 8 -5.83 14.72 8.86
CA ASP A 8 -7.03 14.95 9.66
C ASP A 8 -8.30 14.58 8.88
N LEU A 9 -8.32 14.90 7.58
CA LEU A 9 -9.44 14.56 6.71
C LEU A 9 -9.53 13.06 6.46
N LEU A 10 -8.41 12.40 6.21
CA LEU A 10 -8.31 10.94 6.08
C LEU A 10 -8.84 10.24 7.34
N GLU A 11 -8.39 10.64 8.53
CA GLU A 11 -8.83 10.09 9.80
C GLU A 11 -10.34 10.32 10.02
N SER A 12 -10.83 11.51 9.70
CA SER A 12 -12.27 11.81 9.78
C SER A 12 -13.10 10.94 8.84
N ILE A 13 -12.60 10.61 7.65
CA ILE A 13 -13.27 9.68 6.72
C ILE A 13 -13.26 8.27 7.29
N ALA A 14 -12.10 7.78 7.72
CA ALA A 14 -11.95 6.44 8.29
C ALA A 14 -12.88 6.25 9.50
N LYS A 15 -13.00 7.24 10.39
CA LYS A 15 -13.95 7.20 11.50
C LYS A 15 -15.40 7.04 11.03
N LYS A 16 -15.82 7.81 10.03
CA LYS A 16 -17.18 7.72 9.48
C LYS A 16 -17.46 6.39 8.81
N HIS A 17 -16.48 5.83 8.09
CA HIS A 17 -16.61 4.51 7.48
C HIS A 17 -16.75 3.42 8.56
N GLY A 18 -16.00 3.53 9.66
CA GLY A 18 -16.14 2.66 10.83
C GLY A 18 -17.51 2.73 11.50
N ASP A 19 -18.18 3.89 11.43
CA ASP A 19 -19.57 4.10 11.86
C ASP A 19 -20.62 3.65 10.80
N GLY A 20 -20.17 3.17 9.64
CA GLY A 20 -21.02 2.74 8.51
C GLY A 20 -21.51 3.87 7.59
N ASP A 21 -21.01 5.09 7.74
CA ASP A 21 -21.35 6.23 6.89
C ASP A 21 -20.33 6.44 5.76
N PHE A 22 -20.61 5.77 4.64
CA PHE A 22 -19.84 5.89 3.38
C PHE A 22 -20.39 6.97 2.44
N SER A 23 -21.62 7.44 2.70
CA SER A 23 -22.32 8.32 1.77
C SER A 23 -21.93 9.78 1.96
N SER A 24 -21.62 10.19 3.20
CA SER A 24 -21.26 11.57 3.50
C SER A 24 -19.79 11.90 3.21
N THR A 25 -18.99 10.91 2.85
CA THR A 25 -17.53 11.02 2.70
C THR A 25 -17.06 11.12 1.26
N THR A 26 -17.92 10.84 0.27
CA THR A 26 -17.52 10.75 -1.16
C THR A 26 -16.78 11.98 -1.68
N GLU A 27 -17.18 13.20 -1.30
CA GLU A 27 -16.47 14.42 -1.72
C GLU A 27 -15.11 14.55 -1.01
N SER A 28 -15.05 14.19 0.26
CA SER A 28 -13.82 14.21 1.06
C SER A 28 -12.81 13.16 0.61
N GLU A 29 -13.25 11.95 0.29
CA GLU A 29 -12.40 10.87 -0.27
C GLU A 29 -11.74 11.32 -1.57
N ARG A 30 -12.55 11.88 -2.49
CA ARG A 30 -12.04 12.44 -3.75
C ARG A 30 -11.03 13.55 -3.50
N LYS A 31 -11.30 14.45 -2.55
CA LYS A 31 -10.35 15.51 -2.19
C LYS A 31 -9.02 14.96 -1.68
N VAL A 32 -9.02 13.93 -0.83
CA VAL A 32 -7.79 13.27 -0.37
C VAL A 32 -7.05 12.64 -1.54
N LEU A 33 -7.74 11.89 -2.41
CA LEU A 33 -7.12 11.28 -3.59
C LEU A 33 -6.56 12.32 -4.57
N ASP A 34 -7.22 13.45 -4.75
CA ASP A 34 -6.73 14.55 -5.59
C ASP A 34 -5.45 15.18 -5.00
N GLN A 35 -5.38 15.34 -3.69
CA GLN A 35 -4.18 15.82 -3.00
C GLN A 35 -3.02 14.83 -3.10
N VAL A 36 -3.29 13.54 -2.93
CA VAL A 36 -2.30 12.47 -3.15
C VAL A 36 -1.79 12.48 -4.59
N ASN A 37 -2.68 12.59 -5.57
CA ASN A 37 -2.30 12.67 -6.98
C ASN A 37 -1.43 13.90 -7.28
N ALA A 38 -1.75 15.06 -6.70
CA ALA A 38 -0.96 16.27 -6.86
C ALA A 38 0.46 16.10 -6.27
N ALA A 39 0.57 15.57 -5.05
CA ALA A 39 1.87 15.32 -4.42
C ALA A 39 2.72 14.31 -5.22
N ILE A 40 2.12 13.23 -5.75
CA ILE A 40 2.79 12.29 -6.65
C ILE A 40 3.29 13.00 -7.92
N ALA A 41 2.46 13.89 -8.49
CA ALA A 41 2.84 14.66 -9.68
C ALA A 41 4.02 15.62 -9.40
N ASP A 42 4.15 16.10 -8.16
CA ASP A 42 5.26 16.93 -7.70
C ASP A 42 6.51 16.12 -7.30
N GLY A 43 6.48 14.79 -7.44
CA GLY A 43 7.63 13.90 -7.25
C GLY A 43 7.59 13.05 -5.98
N ASP A 44 6.51 13.12 -5.19
CA ASP A 44 6.35 12.33 -3.96
C ASP A 44 5.91 10.89 -4.27
N VAL A 45 6.83 10.10 -4.83
CA VAL A 45 6.57 8.73 -5.31
C VAL A 45 6.25 7.75 -4.17
N GLU A 46 6.61 8.07 -2.93
CA GLU A 46 6.32 7.21 -1.76
C GLU A 46 4.82 7.08 -1.49
N LEU A 47 3.99 7.96 -2.06
CA LEU A 47 2.54 7.96 -1.87
C LEU A 47 1.80 6.96 -2.76
N TYR A 48 2.47 6.24 -3.66
CA TYR A 48 1.82 5.26 -4.53
C TYR A 48 1.12 4.13 -3.77
N PRO A 49 1.72 3.49 -2.75
CA PRO A 49 1.03 2.48 -1.94
C PRO A 49 -0.20 3.04 -1.21
N MET A 50 -0.13 4.26 -0.65
CA MET A 50 -1.28 4.95 -0.07
C MET A 50 -2.39 5.12 -1.09
N LYS A 51 -2.07 5.66 -2.28
CA LYS A 51 -3.02 5.83 -3.37
C LYS A 51 -3.66 4.51 -3.76
N ALA A 52 -2.87 3.45 -3.91
CA ALA A 52 -3.36 2.12 -4.28
C ALA A 52 -4.36 1.60 -3.25
N LEU A 53 -4.02 1.66 -1.96
CA LEU A 53 -4.88 1.18 -0.87
C LEU A 53 -6.19 1.97 -0.81
N LEU A 54 -6.12 3.30 -0.79
CA LEU A 54 -7.29 4.16 -0.66
C LEU A 54 -8.21 4.08 -1.89
N ALA A 55 -7.63 4.06 -3.10
CA ALA A 55 -8.41 3.99 -4.33
C ALA A 55 -9.08 2.62 -4.53
N ALA A 56 -8.51 1.54 -3.98
CA ALA A 56 -9.05 0.19 -4.13
C ALA A 56 -9.97 -0.26 -2.98
N SER A 57 -9.93 0.44 -1.85
CA SER A 57 -10.78 0.17 -0.68
C SER A 57 -12.07 1.00 -0.75
N ASN A 58 -13.20 0.40 -0.37
CA ASN A 58 -14.45 1.15 -0.14
C ASN A 58 -14.54 1.65 1.31
N ASP A 59 -13.88 0.94 2.21
CA ASP A 59 -13.85 1.23 3.64
C ASP A 59 -12.42 1.58 4.06
N TRP A 60 -12.15 2.86 4.31
CA TRP A 60 -10.85 3.35 4.73
C TRP A 60 -10.56 3.10 6.22
N SER A 61 -11.55 2.66 6.99
CA SER A 61 -11.35 2.24 8.38
C SER A 61 -10.70 0.86 8.48
N THR A 62 -10.97 0.00 7.51
CA THR A 62 -10.41 -1.37 7.44
C THR A 62 -9.29 -1.48 6.42
N GLY A 63 -9.28 -0.67 5.37
CA GLY A 63 -8.31 -0.82 4.28
C GLY A 63 -8.47 -2.14 3.51
N LEU A 64 -9.66 -2.75 3.55
CA LEU A 64 -9.94 -3.97 2.80
C LEU A 64 -10.01 -3.65 1.30
N ILE A 65 -9.15 -4.30 0.52
CA ILE A 65 -9.01 -4.11 -0.92
C ILE A 65 -10.14 -4.87 -1.62
N THR A 66 -11.17 -4.12 -2.02
CA THR A 66 -12.32 -4.65 -2.78
C THR A 66 -12.09 -4.69 -4.29
N ARG A 67 -11.04 -4.00 -4.77
CA ARG A 67 -10.71 -3.81 -6.18
C ARG A 67 -9.25 -4.16 -6.45
N MET A 68 -8.88 -5.43 -6.26
CA MET A 68 -7.48 -5.88 -6.34
C MET A 68 -6.79 -5.53 -7.66
N GLY A 69 -7.48 -5.63 -8.80
CA GLY A 69 -6.91 -5.21 -10.09
C GLY A 69 -6.54 -3.71 -10.14
N LEU A 70 -7.31 -2.83 -9.49
CA LEU A 70 -6.97 -1.40 -9.40
C LEU A 70 -5.78 -1.18 -8.46
N TYR A 71 -5.73 -1.90 -7.34
CA TYR A 71 -4.61 -1.87 -6.41
C TYR A 71 -3.30 -2.25 -7.13
N LYS A 72 -3.26 -3.43 -7.77
CA LYS A 72 -2.11 -3.93 -8.55
C LYS A 72 -1.64 -2.90 -9.58
N ASN A 73 -2.56 -2.34 -10.37
CA ASN A 73 -2.22 -1.37 -11.41
C ASN A 73 -1.55 -0.10 -10.86
N ILE A 74 -2.08 0.48 -9.78
CA ILE A 74 -1.51 1.68 -9.17
C ILE A 74 -0.17 1.34 -8.51
N LEU A 75 -0.08 0.22 -7.80
CA LEU A 75 1.15 -0.21 -7.14
C LEU A 75 2.29 -0.44 -8.14
N LEU A 76 2.01 -1.15 -9.24
CA LEU A 76 2.99 -1.39 -10.32
C LEU A 76 3.44 -0.10 -11.00
N GLU A 77 2.54 0.88 -11.19
CA GLU A 77 2.92 2.21 -11.66
C GLU A 77 3.93 2.87 -10.70
N GLY A 78 3.68 2.76 -9.38
CA GLY A 78 4.57 3.27 -8.34
C GLY A 78 5.93 2.57 -8.32
N ILE A 79 5.95 1.24 -8.40
CA ILE A 79 7.17 0.43 -8.47
C ILE A 79 8.02 0.86 -9.66
N GLY A 80 7.42 1.07 -10.83
CA GLY A 80 8.12 1.58 -12.01
C GLY A 80 8.73 2.98 -11.83
N LYS A 81 8.31 3.73 -10.80
CA LYS A 81 8.85 5.04 -10.41
C LYS A 81 9.73 5.00 -9.16
N GLY A 82 10.02 3.80 -8.63
CA GLY A 82 10.85 3.62 -7.44
C GLY A 82 10.11 3.80 -6.11
N ALA A 83 8.77 3.73 -6.08
CA ALA A 83 8.00 3.92 -4.86
C ALA A 83 8.37 2.95 -3.72
N LEU A 84 8.77 1.72 -4.06
CA LEU A 84 9.22 0.70 -3.10
C LEU A 84 10.74 0.57 -3.03
N ALA A 85 11.48 1.67 -3.23
CA ALA A 85 12.89 1.69 -2.84
C ALA A 85 13.00 1.50 -1.31
N PRO A 86 14.03 0.83 -0.78
CA PRO A 86 14.13 0.55 0.65
C PRO A 86 14.13 1.80 1.54
N GLU A 87 14.66 2.93 1.06
CA GLU A 87 14.71 4.21 1.76
C GLU A 87 13.34 4.90 1.90
N ASN A 88 12.33 4.47 1.15
CA ASN A 88 10.99 5.05 1.16
C ASN A 88 10.16 4.43 2.30
N GLU A 89 10.56 4.68 3.54
CA GLU A 89 9.93 4.09 4.73
C GLU A 89 8.41 4.31 4.74
N TYR A 90 7.95 5.48 4.30
CA TYR A 90 6.53 5.80 4.29
C TYR A 90 5.74 4.92 3.31
N ALA A 91 6.32 4.58 2.16
CA ALA A 91 5.72 3.66 1.21
C ALA A 91 5.53 2.27 1.84
N TRP A 92 6.52 1.79 2.60
CA TRP A 92 6.47 0.50 3.29
C TRP A 92 5.48 0.47 4.45
N GLU A 93 5.29 1.58 5.17
CA GLU A 93 4.21 1.69 6.17
C GLU A 93 2.83 1.46 5.54
N TRP A 94 2.59 1.99 4.34
CA TRP A 94 1.33 1.77 3.62
C TRP A 94 1.19 0.35 3.05
N ILE A 95 2.29 -0.32 2.71
CA ILE A 95 2.29 -1.75 2.42
C ILE A 95 1.94 -2.56 3.67
N ALA A 96 2.48 -2.20 4.83
CA ALA A 96 2.13 -2.83 6.11
C ALA A 96 0.65 -2.66 6.46
N ALA A 97 0.11 -1.45 6.27
CA ALA A 97 -1.30 -1.15 6.46
C ALA A 97 -2.17 -2.00 5.54
N ALA A 98 -1.81 -2.13 4.26
CA ALA A 98 -2.51 -3.00 3.32
C ALA A 98 -2.45 -4.47 3.76
N ALA A 99 -1.28 -4.98 4.13
CA ALA A 99 -1.07 -6.39 4.52
C ALA A 99 -1.74 -6.76 5.86
N THR A 100 -2.28 -5.80 6.61
CA THR A 100 -2.97 -6.07 7.88
C THR A 100 -4.31 -6.76 7.67
N ASN A 101 -5.06 -6.39 6.63
CA ASN A 101 -6.41 -6.89 6.36
C ASN A 101 -6.56 -7.56 4.99
N ASN A 102 -5.46 -7.73 4.26
CA ASN A 102 -5.44 -8.30 2.92
C ASN A 102 -4.31 -9.33 2.81
N ASP A 103 -4.48 -10.28 1.90
CA ASP A 103 -3.44 -11.24 1.57
C ASP A 103 -2.33 -10.54 0.75
N PRO A 104 -1.10 -10.40 1.29
CA PRO A 104 -0.02 -9.75 0.57
C PRO A 104 0.44 -10.57 -0.63
N GLU A 105 0.21 -11.90 -0.68
CA GLU A 105 0.54 -12.72 -1.85
C GLU A 105 -0.14 -12.19 -3.12
N GLU A 106 -1.31 -11.58 -2.97
CA GLU A 106 -2.10 -10.99 -4.04
C GLU A 106 -1.67 -9.56 -4.42
N PHE A 107 -0.64 -8.97 -3.85
CA PHE A 107 -0.29 -7.57 -4.18
C PHE A 107 0.42 -7.43 -5.52
N ILE A 108 1.19 -8.45 -5.92
CA ILE A 108 1.95 -8.48 -7.18
C ILE A 108 1.91 -9.90 -7.76
N ASP A 109 1.49 -10.02 -9.02
CA ASP A 109 1.39 -11.31 -9.72
C ASP A 109 2.77 -11.86 -10.15
N ASP A 110 3.69 -10.97 -10.53
CA ASP A 110 5.06 -11.33 -10.88
C ASP A 110 5.85 -11.66 -9.59
N LYS A 111 5.93 -12.95 -9.28
CA LYS A 111 6.59 -13.46 -8.07
C LYS A 111 8.09 -13.21 -8.04
N THR A 112 8.76 -13.17 -9.19
CA THR A 112 10.19 -12.87 -9.26
C THR A 112 10.43 -11.40 -8.91
N LEU A 113 9.69 -10.49 -9.56
CA LEU A 113 9.74 -9.06 -9.21
C LEU A 113 9.42 -8.83 -7.73
N TYR A 114 8.41 -9.52 -7.20
CA TYR A 114 7.99 -9.29 -5.83
C TYR A 114 9.02 -9.78 -4.82
N TYR A 115 9.61 -10.96 -5.06
CA TYR A 115 10.71 -11.48 -4.25
C TYR A 115 11.92 -10.53 -4.25
N ASP A 116 12.32 -10.02 -5.41
CA ASP A 116 13.46 -9.09 -5.53
C ASP A 116 13.23 -7.79 -4.76
N LEU A 117 12.01 -7.24 -4.81
CA LEU A 117 11.62 -6.05 -4.05
C LEU A 117 11.65 -6.30 -2.54
N LEU A 118 11.04 -7.38 -2.09
CA LEU A 118 10.93 -7.70 -0.66
C LEU A 118 12.29 -8.06 -0.06
N SER A 119 13.10 -8.85 -0.75
CA SER A 119 14.44 -9.23 -0.31
C SER A 119 15.35 -8.00 -0.20
N SER A 120 15.40 -7.14 -1.22
CA SER A 120 16.19 -5.90 -1.20
C SER A 120 15.81 -4.97 -0.04
N ALA A 121 14.50 -4.84 0.23
CA ALA A 121 14.01 -4.04 1.34
C ALA A 121 14.31 -4.68 2.71
N ALA A 122 14.14 -6.00 2.83
CA ALA A 122 14.44 -6.75 4.04
C ALA A 122 15.94 -6.67 4.40
N GLU A 123 16.83 -6.82 3.42
CA GLU A 123 18.29 -6.66 3.58
C GLU A 123 18.67 -5.25 4.05
N SER A 124 17.86 -4.26 3.68
CA SER A 124 18.02 -2.86 4.11
C SER A 124 17.36 -2.57 5.47
N GLY A 125 16.75 -3.56 6.12
CA GLY A 125 16.16 -3.45 7.45
C GLY A 125 14.65 -3.17 7.49
N ILE A 126 13.96 -3.20 6.35
CA ILE A 126 12.50 -3.03 6.31
C ILE A 126 11.82 -4.31 6.81
N THR A 127 11.43 -4.32 8.08
CA THR A 127 10.89 -5.51 8.76
C THR A 127 9.60 -6.04 8.12
N VAL A 128 8.72 -5.15 7.66
CA VAL A 128 7.48 -5.58 6.97
C VAL A 128 7.76 -6.35 5.68
N ALA A 129 8.85 -6.03 4.98
CA ALA A 129 9.21 -6.74 3.76
C ALA A 129 9.64 -8.18 4.08
N LEU A 130 10.41 -8.38 5.16
CA LEU A 130 10.75 -9.71 5.67
C LEU A 130 9.48 -10.46 6.11
N ASP A 131 8.61 -9.83 6.90
CA ASP A 131 7.37 -10.44 7.38
C ASP A 131 6.45 -10.88 6.24
N ILE A 132 6.37 -10.11 5.15
CA ILE A 132 5.59 -10.47 3.97
C ILE A 132 6.28 -11.59 3.20
N MET A 133 7.60 -11.51 3.01
CA MET A 133 8.37 -12.55 2.33
C MET A 133 8.23 -13.90 3.03
N ASP A 134 8.35 -13.95 4.35
CA ASP A 134 8.22 -15.17 5.15
C ASP A 134 6.79 -15.76 5.09
N ARG A 135 5.77 -14.92 4.90
CA ARG A 135 4.38 -15.39 4.71
C ARG A 135 4.14 -16.01 3.33
N ILE A 136 4.76 -15.45 2.29
CA ILE A 136 4.55 -15.92 0.91
C ILE A 136 5.45 -17.12 0.59
N TRP A 137 6.70 -17.08 1.04
CA TRP A 137 7.71 -18.12 0.81
C TRP A 137 8.20 -18.68 2.14
N GLU A 138 7.30 -19.28 2.92
CA GLU A 138 7.64 -19.90 4.20
C GLU A 138 8.97 -20.69 4.10
N PRO A 139 9.94 -20.46 5.02
CA PRO A 139 11.27 -21.06 4.97
C PRO A 139 11.27 -22.60 4.87
N GLU A 140 10.18 -23.26 5.26
CA GLU A 140 10.01 -24.72 5.20
C GLU A 140 9.72 -25.27 3.79
N ASN A 141 9.53 -24.41 2.77
CA ASN A 141 9.32 -24.82 1.37
C ASN A 141 10.56 -24.65 0.46
N ILE A 142 11.72 -24.29 1.01
CA ILE A 142 12.99 -24.41 0.29
C ILE A 142 13.38 -25.90 0.32
N ILE A 143 12.88 -26.65 -0.66
CA ILE A 143 13.42 -27.98 -0.95
C ILE A 143 14.88 -27.74 -1.37
N GLU A 144 15.83 -28.14 -0.52
CA GLU A 144 17.22 -28.33 -0.95
C GLU A 144 17.20 -29.28 -2.15
N GLU A 145 17.42 -28.77 -3.35
CA GLU A 145 17.83 -29.61 -4.46
C GLU A 145 19.27 -30.07 -4.18
N ASP A 146 19.39 -31.34 -3.76
CA ASP A 146 20.65 -32.11 -3.70
C ASP A 146 21.46 -32.05 -5.01
#